data_AF-A0A4Z1KJD1-F1
#
_entry.id   AF-A0A4Z1KJD1-F1
#
_cell.length_a   1.000
_cell.length_b   1.000
_cell.length_c   1.000
_cell.angle_alpha   90.00
_cell.angle_beta   90.00
_cell.angle_gamma   90.00
#
_symmetry.space_group_name_H-M   'P 1'
#
loop_
_entity.id
_entity.type
_entity.pdbx_description
1 polymer ?
#
loop_
_entity_poly.entity_id
_entity_poly.type
_entity_poly.pdbx_seq_one_letter_code
_entity_poly.pdbx_strand_id
1 'polypeptide(L)' 'MSWLGKKFPVPVAKPMAPFFVAGAVIMYGINSAATAMANSEEFKNDPRNPNAKTPKPADKH' A
#
# COMPACT_ATOMS: atom_id res chain seq x y z
N MET A 1 -13.05 -32.54 21.32
CA MET A 1 -12.46 -31.24 21.74
C MET A 1 -12.10 -30.44 20.51
N SER A 2 -12.33 -29.13 20.51
CA SER A 2 -11.92 -28.24 19.42
C SER A 2 -10.41 -28.37 19.17
N TRP A 3 -10.02 -28.62 17.93
CA TRP A 3 -8.62 -28.74 17.50
C TRP A 3 -7.82 -27.44 17.70
N LEU A 4 -8.51 -26.30 17.80
CA LEU A 4 -7.92 -24.96 17.90
C LEU A 4 -7.69 -24.47 19.35
N GLY A 5 -7.83 -25.36 20.35
CA GLY A 5 -7.74 -24.97 21.76
C GLY A 5 -8.88 -24.04 22.21
N LYS A 6 -8.83 -23.58 23.46
CA LYS A 6 -9.79 -22.59 23.99
C LYS A 6 -9.31 -21.17 23.65
N LYS A 7 -10.19 -20.36 23.05
CA LYS A 7 -9.93 -18.92 22.80
C LYS A 7 -10.37 -18.10 24.00
N PHE A 8 -9.46 -17.29 24.54
CA PHE A 8 -9.74 -16.37 25.65
C PHE A 8 -9.91 -14.93 25.13
N PRO A 9 -10.89 -14.16 25.63
CA PRO A 9 -11.16 -12.79 25.19
C PRO A 9 -10.19 -11.79 25.84
N VAL A 10 -8.93 -11.83 25.44
CA VAL A 10 -7.92 -10.85 25.89
C VAL A 10 -8.06 -9.52 25.15
N PRO A 11 -7.87 -8.36 25.83
CA PRO A 11 -8.01 -7.05 25.20
C PRO A 11 -6.78 -6.71 24.35
N VAL A 12 -6.78 -7.13 23.08
CA VAL A 12 -5.67 -6.85 22.12
C VAL A 12 -5.86 -5.51 21.42
N ALA A 13 -7.08 -5.19 20.98
CA ALA A 13 -7.31 -4.03 20.12
C ALA A 13 -6.95 -2.69 20.80
N LYS A 14 -7.26 -2.55 22.10
CA LYS A 14 -7.03 -1.31 22.85
C LYS A 14 -5.54 -0.96 23.02
N PRO A 15 -4.66 -1.85 23.55
CA PRO A 15 -3.23 -1.56 23.62
C PRO A 15 -2.57 -1.50 22.24
N MET A 16 -3.10 -2.20 21.23
CA MET A 16 -2.56 -2.17 19.88
C MET A 16 -2.99 -0.96 19.04
N ALA A 17 -3.99 -0.20 19.48
CA ALA A 17 -4.53 0.95 18.77
C ALA A 17 -3.49 1.95 18.24
N PRO A 18 -2.51 2.45 19.04
CA PRO A 18 -1.51 3.39 18.53
C PRO A 18 -0.65 2.80 17.41
N PHE A 19 -0.37 1.49 17.43
CA PHE A 19 0.41 0.82 16.39
C PHE A 19 -0.40 0.65 15.10
N PHE A 20 -1.70 0.34 15.20
CA PHE A 20 -2.57 0.29 14.03
C PHE A 20 -2.73 1.67 13.39
N VAL A 21 -2.90 2.72 14.20
CA VAL A 21 -2.97 4.10 13.71
C VAL A 21 -1.65 4.49 13.04
N ALA A 22 -0.51 4.25 13.68
CA ALA A 22 0.79 4.51 13.08
C ALA A 22 0.99 3.74 11.77
N GLY A 23 0.63 2.45 11.74
CA GLY A 23 0.71 1.63 10.52
C GLY A 23 -0.13 2.20 9.39
N ALA A 24 -1.36 2.64 9.66
CA ALA A 24 -2.22 3.28 8.66
C ALA A 24 -1.63 4.59 8.13
N VAL A 25 -1.10 5.44 9.02
CA VAL A 25 -0.44 6.71 8.63
C VAL A 25 0.77 6.45 7.74
N ILE A 26 1.65 5.52 8.14
CA ILE A 26 2.85 5.19 7.37
C ILE A 26 2.49 4.56 6.03
N MET A 27 1.48 3.67 5.98
CA MET A 27 1.02 3.08 4.74
C MET A 27 0.55 4.14 3.74
N TYR A 28 -0.24 5.12 4.21
CA TYR A 28 -0.66 6.24 3.36
C TYR A 28 0.53 7.12 2.92
N GLY A 29 1.45 7.42 3.84
CA GLY A 29 2.65 8.20 3.55
C GLY A 29 3.55 7.54 2.50
N ILE A 30 3.84 6.23 2.65
CA ILE A 30 4.66 5.49 1.69
C ILE A 30 3.95 5.37 0.34
N ASN A 31 2.65 5.09 0.32
CA ASN A 31 1.90 4.99 -0.93
C ASN A 31 1.94 6.29 -1.74
N SER A 32 1.75 7.43 -1.07
CA SER A 32 1.80 8.74 -1.72
C SER A 32 3.21 9.09 -2.20
N ALA A 33 4.24 8.87 -1.37
CA ALA A 33 5.63 9.08 -1.75
C ALA A 33 6.06 8.17 -2.92
N ALA A 34 5.73 6.88 -2.87
CA ALA A 34 6.04 5.92 -3.93
C ALA A 34 5.38 6.32 -5.26
N THR A 35 4.14 6.77 -5.22
CA THR A 35 3.43 7.27 -6.41
C THR A 35 4.12 8.51 -6.99
N ALA A 36 4.55 9.45 -6.14
CA ALA A 36 5.27 10.65 -6.59
C ALA A 36 6.62 10.28 -7.24
N MET A 37 7.40 9.41 -6.60
CA MET A 37 8.70 8.97 -7.12
C MET A 37 8.56 8.18 -8.43
N ALA A 38 7.53 7.35 -8.55
CA ALA A 38 7.27 6.59 -9.77
C ALA A 38 6.93 7.50 -10.97
N ASN A 39 6.43 8.72 -10.75
CA ASN A 39 6.15 9.67 -11.82
C ASN A 39 7.31 10.66 -12.09
N SER A 40 8.45 10.49 -11.40
CA SER A 40 9.65 11.28 -11.66
C SER A 40 10.23 11.03 -13.05
N GLU A 41 11.05 11.94 -13.56
CA GLU A 41 11.60 11.87 -14.91
C GLU A 41 12.45 10.62 -15.16
N GLU A 42 13.15 10.14 -14.13
CA GLU A 42 13.99 8.95 -14.15
C GLU A 42 13.15 7.67 -14.34
N PHE A 43 12.03 7.56 -13.61
CA PHE A 43 11.30 6.29 -13.49
C PHE A 43 9.96 6.26 -14.24
N LYS A 44 9.47 7.38 -14.78
CA LYS A 44 8.17 7.47 -15.48
C LYS A 44 8.06 6.55 -16.71
N ASN A 45 9.18 6.24 -17.36
CA ASN A 45 9.24 5.42 -18.58
C ASN A 45 9.81 4.01 -18.32
N ASP A 46 10.08 3.64 -17.07
CA ASP A 46 10.53 2.28 -16.75
C ASP A 46 9.39 1.28 -17.07
N PRO A 47 9.60 0.25 -17.90
CA PRO A 47 8.57 -0.74 -18.24
C PRO A 47 8.07 -1.55 -17.02
N ARG A 48 8.80 -1.53 -15.90
CA ARG A 48 8.40 -2.16 -14.63
C ARG A 48 7.54 -1.26 -13.77
N ASN A 49 7.49 0.04 -14.07
CA ASN A 49 6.68 0.98 -13.31
C ASN A 49 5.20 0.75 -13.64
N PRO A 50 4.35 0.38 -12.66
CA PRO A 50 2.92 0.17 -12.91
C PRO A 50 2.19 1.43 -13.37
N ASN A 51 2.78 2.62 -13.16
CA ASN A 51 2.25 3.90 -13.60
C ASN A 51 2.71 4.29 -15.02
N ALA A 52 3.70 3.58 -15.59
CA ALA A 52 4.09 3.78 -16.97
C ALA A 52 2.92 3.35 -17.86
N LYS A 53 2.17 4.34 -18.37
CA LYS A 53 1.07 4.09 -19.30
C LYS A 53 1.64 3.28 -20.46
N THR A 54 1.15 2.05 -20.67
CA THR A 54 1.23 1.45 -22.00
C THR A 54 0.65 2.49 -22.94
N PRO A 55 1.34 2.94 -24.01
CA PRO A 55 0.81 3.99 -24.84
C PRO A 55 -0.55 3.53 -25.35
N LYS A 56 -1.64 4.12 -24.87
CA LYS A 56 -2.92 4.05 -25.57
C LYS A 56 -2.59 4.62 -26.94
N PRO A 57 -2.72 3.85 -28.04
CA PRO A 57 -2.31 4.31 -29.36
C PRO A 57 -2.96 5.67 -29.55
N ALA A 58 -2.13 6.71 -29.69
CA ALA A 58 -2.61 8.06 -29.85
C ALA A 58 -3.57 8.03 -31.05
N ASP A 59 -4.82 8.40 -30.80
CA ASP A 59 -5.81 8.58 -31.87
C ASP A 59 -5.18 9.53 -32.89
N LYS A 60 -4.90 8.99 -34.08
CA LYS A 60 -4.35 9.74 -35.21
C LYS A 60 -5.40 10.78 -35.61
N HIS A 61 -5.15 12.04 -35.32
CA HIS A 61 -5.85 13.15 -35.95
C HIS A 61 -4.92 14.36 -36.05
#